data_AF-A0A2K3MSH3-F1
#
_entry.id   AF-A0A2K3MSH3-F1
#
_cell.length_a   1.000
_cell.length_b   1.000
_cell.length_c   1.000
_cell.angle_alpha   90.00
_cell.angle_beta   90.00
_cell.angle_gamma   90.00
#
_symmetry.space_group_name_H-M   'P 1'
#
loop_
_entity.id
_entity.type
_entity.pdbx_description
1 polymer ?
#
loop_
_entity_poly.entity_id
_entity_poly.type
_entity_poly.pdbx_seq_one_letter_code
_entity_poly.pdbx_strand_id
1 'polypeptide(L)'
;MSIWECCELLNEVVDESDPDLDEPQIEHLLQTAEAIRKDYPNEDWLHLTGLIHDLGKVLLLPSFGGLPQWAVVGDTYPVGCRFDESIVHHKYFKENPDYNNSAYNTRCGIYSEKCGLNNVMMSWGHDDYMYLVAKENKTTLPSAAMFIIRYHSFY
;
A
#
# COMPACT_ATOMS: atom_id res chain seq x y z
N MET A 1 0.04 -6.03 20.01
CA MET A 1 0.09 -7.04 18.96
C MET A 1 1.50 -7.05 18.38
N SER A 2 2.13 -8.21 18.30
CA SER A 2 3.42 -8.41 17.66
C SER A 2 3.27 -8.50 16.14
N ILE A 3 4.38 -8.43 15.41
CA ILE A 3 4.40 -8.62 13.96
C ILE A 3 3.88 -10.00 13.57
N TRP A 4 4.24 -11.06 14.30
CA TRP A 4 3.81 -12.42 13.98
C TRP A 4 2.30 -12.60 14.22
N GLU A 5 1.77 -12.10 15.34
CA GLU A 5 0.32 -12.10 15.58
C GLU A 5 -0.44 -11.36 14.46
N CYS A 6 0.14 -10.28 13.92
CA CYS A 6 -0.42 -9.56 12.78
C CYS A 6 -0.42 -10.41 11.49
N CYS A 7 0.66 -11.16 11.24
CA CYS A 7 0.74 -12.10 10.11
C CYS A 7 -0.34 -13.19 10.23
N GLU A 8 -0.52 -13.77 11.42
CA GLU A 8 -1.54 -14.82 11.67
C GLU A 8 -2.96 -14.32 11.43
N LEU A 9 -3.25 -13.06 11.73
CA LEU A 9 -4.55 -12.46 11.43
C LEU A 9 -4.86 -12.40 9.92
N LEU A 10 -3.82 -12.30 9.08
CA LEU A 10 -3.95 -12.26 7.63
C LEU A 10 -4.11 -13.66 6.99
N ASN A 11 -4.17 -14.72 7.79
CA ASN A 11 -4.57 -16.04 7.31
C ASN A 11 -6.04 -16.07 6.84
N GLU A 12 -6.88 -15.15 7.32
CA GLU A 12 -8.31 -15.07 6.97
C GLU A 12 -8.59 -14.04 5.87
N VAL A 13 -7.54 -13.52 5.21
CA VAL A 13 -7.64 -12.44 4.22
C VAL A 13 -7.16 -12.94 2.87
N VAL A 14 -7.97 -12.74 1.84
CA VAL A 14 -7.62 -12.91 0.42
C VAL A 14 -7.81 -11.57 -0.28
N ASP A 15 -6.81 -11.17 -1.07
CA ASP A 15 -6.79 -9.90 -1.78
C ASP A 15 -7.57 -10.00 -3.11
N GLU A 16 -8.73 -9.34 -3.20
CA GLU A 16 -9.57 -9.38 -4.41
C GLU A 16 -9.00 -8.54 -5.57
N SER A 17 -8.00 -7.70 -5.31
CA SER A 17 -7.35 -6.87 -6.33
C SER A 17 -6.19 -7.56 -7.02
N ASP A 18 -5.62 -8.60 -6.41
CA ASP A 18 -4.52 -9.38 -6.97
C ASP A 18 -5.05 -10.38 -8.01
N PRO A 19 -4.67 -10.26 -9.29
CA PRO A 19 -5.12 -11.19 -10.33
C PRO A 19 -4.35 -12.52 -10.35
N ASP A 20 -3.25 -12.61 -9.58
CA ASP A 20 -2.28 -13.71 -9.64
C ASP A 20 -2.39 -14.65 -8.42
N LEU A 21 -2.95 -14.19 -7.31
CA LEU A 21 -3.02 -14.92 -6.04
C LEU A 21 -4.46 -15.09 -5.55
N ASP A 22 -4.81 -16.32 -5.15
CA ASP A 22 -6.08 -16.67 -4.48
C ASP A 22 -5.84 -17.24 -3.05
N GLU A 23 -4.58 -17.25 -2.62
CA GLU A 23 -4.14 -17.84 -1.34
C GLU A 23 -4.22 -16.83 -0.19
N PRO A 24 -4.26 -17.28 1.07
CA PRO A 24 -4.22 -16.41 2.22
C PRO A 24 -3.02 -15.46 2.21
N GLN A 25 -3.28 -14.21 2.59
CA GLN A 25 -2.30 -13.13 2.54
C GLN A 25 -1.02 -13.44 3.35
N ILE A 26 -1.10 -14.22 4.44
CA ILE A 26 0.07 -14.68 5.20
C ILE A 26 1.08 -15.46 4.34
N GLU A 27 0.61 -16.25 3.37
CA GLU A 27 1.49 -17.01 2.48
C GLU A 27 2.31 -16.08 1.60
N HIS A 28 1.68 -15.06 1.03
CA HIS A 28 2.36 -14.03 0.24
C HIS A 28 3.45 -13.30 1.03
N LEU A 29 3.19 -12.96 2.30
CA LEU A 29 4.19 -12.33 3.17
C LEU A 29 5.45 -13.20 3.31
N LEU A 30 5.25 -14.50 3.56
CA LEU A 30 6.33 -15.46 3.73
C LEU A 30 7.08 -15.71 2.40
N GLN A 31 6.34 -15.86 1.30
CA GLN A 31 6.92 -16.05 -0.03
C GLN A 31 7.79 -14.85 -0.44
N THR A 32 7.29 -13.63 -0.23
CA THR A 32 8.02 -12.39 -0.52
C THR A 32 9.28 -12.31 0.33
N ALA A 33 9.17 -12.50 1.65
CA ALA A 33 10.32 -12.45 2.55
C ALA A 33 11.38 -13.51 2.21
N GLU A 34 10.97 -14.75 1.90
CA GLU A 34 11.90 -15.83 1.57
C GLU A 34 12.56 -15.66 0.19
N ALA A 35 11.83 -15.14 -0.80
CA ALA A 35 12.40 -14.80 -2.10
C ALA A 35 13.49 -13.72 -1.95
N ILE A 36 13.20 -12.63 -1.23
CA ILE A 36 14.17 -11.58 -0.95
C ILE A 36 15.35 -12.15 -0.16
N ARG A 37 15.12 -12.99 0.86
CA ARG A 37 16.19 -13.62 1.64
C ARG A 37 17.13 -14.44 0.78
N LYS A 38 16.60 -15.15 -0.22
CA LYS A 38 17.40 -15.95 -1.15
C LYS A 38 18.25 -15.09 -2.07
N ASP A 39 17.70 -14.00 -2.60
CA ASP A 39 18.37 -13.15 -3.58
C ASP A 39 19.31 -12.11 -2.94
N TYR A 40 18.99 -11.67 -1.73
CA TYR A 40 19.72 -10.64 -0.97
C TYR A 40 20.08 -11.13 0.44
N PRO A 41 20.87 -12.21 0.59
CA PRO A 41 21.05 -12.91 1.87
C PRO A 41 21.66 -12.08 3.00
N ASN A 42 22.30 -10.95 2.69
CA ASN A 42 22.95 -10.07 3.67
C ASN A 42 22.11 -8.82 4.02
N GLU A 43 20.93 -8.64 3.41
CA GLU A 43 20.06 -7.48 3.61
C GLU A 43 18.86 -7.87 4.50
N ASP A 44 19.12 -8.20 5.76
CA ASP A 44 18.11 -8.67 6.73
C ASP A 44 16.91 -7.73 6.89
N TRP A 45 17.16 -6.42 6.89
CA TRP A 45 16.13 -5.38 6.93
C TRP A 45 15.18 -5.48 5.72
N LEU A 46 15.67 -5.92 4.56
CA LEU A 46 14.87 -6.05 3.34
C LEU A 46 14.01 -7.32 3.40
N HIS A 47 14.51 -8.40 4.02
CA HIS A 47 13.70 -9.60 4.28
C HIS A 47 12.51 -9.25 5.16
N LEU A 48 12.77 -8.50 6.24
CA LEU A 48 11.72 -8.02 7.13
C LEU A 48 10.77 -7.05 6.42
N THR A 49 11.29 -6.17 5.56
CA THR A 49 10.46 -5.27 4.74
C THR A 49 9.48 -6.07 3.90
N GLY A 50 9.94 -7.13 3.23
CA GLY A 50 9.09 -8.06 2.49
C GLY A 50 8.08 -8.81 3.37
N LEU A 51 8.43 -9.17 4.60
CA LEU A 51 7.47 -9.80 5.51
C LEU A 51 6.34 -8.84 5.95
N ILE A 52 6.65 -7.56 6.12
CA ILE A 52 5.72 -6.62 6.76
C ILE A 52 4.97 -5.68 5.80
N HIS A 53 5.36 -5.62 4.52
CA HIS A 53 4.86 -4.63 3.56
C HIS A 53 3.33 -4.57 3.51
N ASP A 54 2.69 -5.75 3.50
CA ASP A 54 1.26 -5.92 3.34
C ASP A 54 0.48 -6.02 4.67
N LEU A 55 1.15 -5.83 5.82
CA LEU A 55 0.47 -5.94 7.12
C LEU A 55 -0.63 -4.88 7.33
N GLY A 56 -0.67 -3.82 6.51
CA GLY A 56 -1.77 -2.87 6.55
C GLY A 56 -3.12 -3.45 6.09
N LYS A 57 -3.12 -4.62 5.44
CA LYS A 57 -4.34 -5.34 5.04
C LYS A 57 -5.20 -5.80 6.22
N VAL A 58 -4.69 -5.72 7.45
CA VAL A 58 -5.49 -5.95 8.67
C VAL A 58 -6.71 -5.03 8.77
N LEU A 59 -6.71 -3.88 8.08
CA LEU A 59 -7.86 -2.97 8.00
C LEU A 59 -9.15 -3.64 7.48
N LEU A 60 -9.03 -4.75 6.76
CA LEU A 60 -10.16 -5.57 6.29
C LEU A 60 -10.86 -6.30 7.45
N LEU A 61 -10.16 -6.53 8.55
CA LEU A 61 -10.68 -7.28 9.68
C LEU A 61 -11.62 -6.41 10.52
N PRO A 62 -12.74 -6.95 11.04
CA PRO A 62 -13.69 -6.18 11.86
C PRO A 62 -13.07 -5.48 13.06
N SER A 63 -12.03 -6.06 13.67
CA SER A 63 -11.31 -5.49 14.82
C SER A 63 -10.47 -4.25 14.47
N PHE A 64 -10.21 -3.99 13.19
CA PHE A 64 -9.41 -2.87 12.70
C PHE A 64 -10.21 -1.88 11.84
N GLY A 65 -11.53 -2.08 11.73
CA GLY A 65 -12.45 -1.19 11.02
C GLY A 65 -13.36 -1.91 10.04
N GLY A 66 -12.97 -3.10 9.55
CA GLY A 66 -13.76 -3.86 8.58
C GLY A 66 -13.97 -3.06 7.29
N LEU A 67 -12.92 -2.38 6.81
CA LEU A 67 -13.01 -1.55 5.62
C LEU A 67 -13.25 -2.40 4.37
N PRO A 68 -13.94 -1.88 3.35
CA PRO A 68 -14.07 -2.59 2.08
C PRO A 68 -12.70 -2.71 1.38
N GLN A 69 -12.51 -3.78 0.59
CA GLN A 69 -11.25 -4.07 -0.11
C GLN A 69 -10.68 -2.88 -0.89
N TRP A 70 -11.52 -2.18 -1.66
CA TRP A 70 -11.08 -1.02 -2.46
C TRP A 70 -10.49 0.15 -1.64
N ALA A 71 -10.70 0.19 -0.32
CA ALA A 71 -10.14 1.18 0.60
C ALA A 71 -8.93 0.66 1.39
N VAL A 72 -8.41 -0.52 1.02
CA VAL A 72 -7.28 -1.18 1.69
C VAL A 72 -6.25 -1.71 0.70
N VAL A 73 -6.68 -2.45 -0.33
CA VAL A 73 -5.80 -3.16 -1.27
C VAL A 73 -5.75 -2.49 -2.65
N GLY A 74 -4.89 -3.01 -3.53
CA GLY A 74 -4.77 -2.60 -4.93
C GLY A 74 -3.82 -1.44 -5.18
N ASP A 75 -3.64 -1.14 -6.47
CA ASP A 75 -2.76 -0.07 -6.93
C ASP A 75 -3.17 1.29 -6.36
N THR A 76 -2.18 2.06 -5.90
CA THR A 76 -2.37 3.40 -5.37
C THR A 76 -2.09 4.46 -6.42
N TYR A 77 -2.74 5.61 -6.25
CA TYR A 77 -2.58 6.75 -7.15
C TYR A 77 -2.71 8.08 -6.39
N PRO A 78 -2.08 9.17 -6.87
CA PRO A 78 -2.29 10.49 -6.30
C PRO A 78 -3.75 10.95 -6.39
N VAL A 79 -4.33 11.39 -5.27
CA VAL A 79 -5.65 12.05 -5.24
C VAL A 79 -5.50 13.57 -5.25
N GLY A 80 -6.56 14.32 -5.59
CA GLY A 80 -6.49 15.79 -5.64
C GLY A 80 -5.73 16.37 -6.84
N CYS A 81 -5.35 15.53 -7.81
CA CYS A 81 -4.91 15.91 -9.15
C CYS A 81 -5.56 15.01 -10.21
N ARG A 82 -5.35 15.33 -11.50
CA ARG A 82 -5.93 14.56 -12.59
C ARG A 82 -5.42 13.11 -12.54
N PHE A 83 -6.35 12.17 -12.61
CA PHE A 83 -6.04 10.74 -12.75
C PHE A 83 -5.25 10.50 -14.05
N ASP A 84 -4.14 9.77 -13.96
CA ASP A 84 -3.35 9.39 -15.14
C ASP A 84 -3.99 8.20 -15.86
N GLU A 85 -3.84 8.12 -17.18
CA GLU A 85 -4.40 7.05 -18.00
C GLU A 85 -3.72 5.69 -17.75
N SER A 86 -2.54 5.69 -17.13
CA SER A 86 -1.85 4.44 -16.73
C SER A 86 -2.53 3.72 -15.58
N ILE A 87 -3.35 4.40 -14.77
CA ILE A 87 -4.01 3.79 -13.61
C ILE A 87 -4.94 2.68 -14.09
N VAL A 88 -4.81 1.49 -13.49
CA VAL A 88 -5.59 0.31 -13.86
C VAL A 88 -7.09 0.63 -13.81
N HIS A 89 -7.79 0.22 -14.87
CA HIS A 89 -9.21 0.50 -15.06
C HIS A 89 -9.61 1.99 -15.04
N HIS A 90 -8.74 2.89 -15.53
CA HIS A 90 -8.95 4.35 -15.60
C HIS A 90 -10.36 4.81 -16.00
N LYS A 91 -11.03 4.07 -16.90
CA LYS A 91 -12.40 4.35 -17.36
C LYS A 91 -13.43 4.60 -16.24
N TYR A 92 -13.25 3.98 -15.06
CA TYR A 92 -14.19 4.13 -13.93
C TYR A 92 -14.05 5.47 -13.20
N PHE A 93 -12.94 6.19 -13.34
CA PHE A 93 -12.77 7.51 -12.70
C PHE A 93 -13.77 8.56 -13.18
N LYS A 94 -14.42 8.38 -14.34
CA LYS A 94 -15.46 9.30 -14.81
C LYS A 94 -16.62 9.45 -13.82
N GLU A 95 -16.84 8.47 -12.97
CA GLU A 95 -17.86 8.48 -11.91
C GLU A 95 -17.35 9.07 -10.60
N ASN A 96 -16.04 9.29 -10.46
CA ASN A 96 -15.45 9.93 -9.30
C ASN A 96 -15.78 11.45 -9.31
N PRO A 97 -16.30 12.03 -8.21
CA PRO A 97 -16.64 13.45 -8.14
C PRO A 97 -15.46 14.38 -8.45
N ASP A 98 -14.23 13.95 -8.18
CA ASP A 98 -13.03 14.75 -8.42
C ASP A 98 -12.65 14.82 -9.91
N TYR A 99 -13.15 13.91 -10.75
CA TYR A 99 -12.82 13.87 -12.19
C TYR A 99 -13.24 15.14 -12.93
N ASN A 100 -14.40 15.71 -12.59
CA ASN A 100 -14.91 16.95 -13.18
C ASN A 100 -14.68 18.17 -12.29
N ASN A 101 -14.00 18.01 -11.15
CA ASN A 101 -13.72 19.10 -10.23
C ASN A 101 -12.55 19.94 -10.75
N SER A 102 -12.80 21.20 -11.11
CA SER A 102 -11.75 22.12 -11.62
C SER A 102 -10.56 22.33 -10.68
N ALA A 103 -10.72 22.10 -9.37
CA ALA A 103 -9.62 22.17 -8.42
C ALA A 103 -8.65 20.97 -8.54
N TYR A 104 -9.14 19.83 -9.02
CA TYR A 104 -8.42 18.56 -8.99
C TYR A 104 -8.15 18.00 -10.39
N ASN A 105 -8.94 18.32 -11.40
CA ASN A 105 -8.83 17.72 -12.74
C ASN A 105 -7.73 18.34 -13.63
N THR A 106 -6.85 19.16 -13.07
CA THR A 106 -5.66 19.66 -13.75
C THR A 106 -4.46 18.75 -13.48
N ARG A 107 -3.41 18.86 -14.31
CA ARG A 107 -2.20 18.01 -14.20
C ARG A 107 -1.62 17.95 -12.78
N CYS A 108 -1.57 19.08 -12.09
CA CYS A 108 -1.04 19.15 -10.73
C CYS A 108 -2.12 19.29 -9.65
N GLY A 109 -3.35 19.67 -10.01
CA GLY A 109 -4.43 19.86 -9.04
C GLY A 109 -4.01 20.75 -7.87
N ILE A 110 -4.05 20.21 -6.66
CA ILE A 110 -3.63 20.90 -5.43
C ILE A 110 -2.11 20.97 -5.21
N TYR A 111 -1.31 20.28 -6.03
CA TYR A 111 0.12 20.14 -5.85
C TYR A 111 0.94 21.17 -6.63
N SER A 112 2.15 21.44 -6.16
CA SER A 112 3.18 22.13 -6.94
C SER A 112 4.01 21.14 -7.75
N GLU A 113 4.52 21.60 -8.90
CA GLU A 113 5.44 20.78 -9.71
C GLU A 113 6.67 20.37 -8.89
N LYS A 114 7.06 19.09 -8.99
CA LYS A 114 8.23 18.52 -8.30
C LYS A 114 8.20 18.68 -6.77
N CYS A 115 7.02 18.68 -6.16
CA CYS A 115 6.86 18.68 -4.71
C CYS A 115 7.44 17.44 -4.01
N GLY A 116 7.64 16.34 -4.75
CA GLY A 116 8.12 15.06 -4.22
C GLY A 116 7.01 14.24 -3.56
N LEU A 117 7.09 12.91 -3.66
CA LEU A 117 6.02 12.00 -3.25
C LEU A 117 5.63 12.13 -1.77
N ASN A 118 6.56 12.53 -0.90
CA ASN A 118 6.26 12.76 0.51
C ASN A 118 5.22 13.86 0.75
N ASN A 119 5.02 14.76 -0.22
CA ASN A 119 4.05 15.86 -0.19
C ASN A 119 2.79 15.58 -1.03
N VAL A 120 2.66 14.37 -1.57
CA VAL A 120 1.51 13.92 -2.33
C VAL A 120 0.60 13.09 -1.44
N MET A 121 -0.70 13.33 -1.51
CA MET A 121 -1.70 12.49 -0.88
C MET A 121 -2.02 11.35 -1.86
N MET A 122 -1.70 10.12 -1.44
CA MET A 122 -2.04 8.91 -2.19
C MET A 122 -3.47 8.48 -1.84
N SER A 123 -4.10 7.70 -2.70
CA SER A 123 -5.31 6.95 -2.36
C SER A 123 -5.04 6.13 -1.09
N TRP A 124 -5.98 6.17 -0.15
CA TRP A 124 -5.83 5.49 1.14
C TRP A 124 -5.82 3.97 0.97
N GLY A 125 -4.91 3.30 1.68
CA GLY A 125 -4.76 1.85 1.64
C GLY A 125 -3.72 1.35 2.64
N HIS A 126 -3.33 0.09 2.47
CA HIS A 126 -2.39 -0.62 3.33
C HIS A 126 -0.98 0.02 3.36
N ASP A 127 -0.48 0.60 2.27
CA ASP A 127 0.82 1.27 2.21
C ASP A 127 0.95 2.40 3.24
N ASP A 128 0.07 3.42 3.13
CA ASP A 128 0.12 4.61 3.97
C ASP A 128 -0.23 4.26 5.42
N TYR A 129 -1.17 3.32 5.64
CA TYR A 129 -1.46 2.81 6.97
C TYR A 129 -0.24 2.13 7.60
N MET A 130 0.41 1.21 6.90
CA MET A 130 1.55 0.46 7.43
C MET A 130 2.76 1.39 7.64
N TYR A 131 2.98 2.35 6.75
CA TYR A 131 3.98 3.41 6.93
C TYR A 131 3.72 4.21 8.22
N LEU A 132 2.47 4.63 8.47
CA LEU A 132 2.09 5.36 9.68
C LEU A 132 2.27 4.51 10.95
N VAL A 133 1.87 3.23 10.91
CA VAL A 133 2.08 2.28 12.01
C VAL A 133 3.56 2.11 12.33
N ALA A 134 4.41 1.91 11.31
CA ALA A 134 5.85 1.75 11.49
C ALA A 134 6.50 3.03 12.06
N LYS A 135 6.05 4.20 11.60
CA LYS A 135 6.51 5.50 12.10
C LYS A 135 6.10 5.74 13.56
N GLU A 136 4.85 5.48 13.91
CA GLU A 136 4.34 5.66 15.28
C GLU A 136 5.00 4.70 16.28
N ASN A 137 5.29 3.47 15.83
CA ASN A 137 6.03 2.48 16.62
C ASN A 137 7.56 2.69 16.61
N LYS A 138 8.04 3.79 16.01
CA LYS A 138 9.46 4.20 16.01
C LYS A 138 10.39 3.10 15.49
N THR A 139 10.00 2.49 14.35
CA THR A 139 10.80 1.47 13.71
C THR A 139 12.25 1.92 13.50
N THR A 140 13.18 0.97 13.58
CA THR A 140 14.60 1.17 13.30
C THR A 140 14.98 0.79 11.87
N LEU A 141 14.00 0.40 11.04
CA LEU A 141 14.22 0.10 9.64
C LEU A 141 14.78 1.32 8.88
N PRO A 142 15.63 1.11 7.86
CA PRO A 142 16.21 2.19 7.09
C PRO A 142 15.14 2.95 6.29
N SER A 143 15.46 4.18 5.88
CA SER A 143 14.55 5.01 5.07
C SER A 143 14.12 4.33 3.76
N ALA A 144 14.96 3.46 3.18
CA ALA A 144 14.61 2.67 2.00
C ALA A 144 13.45 1.70 2.26
N ALA A 145 13.44 1.01 3.41
CA ALA A 145 12.32 0.15 3.80
C ALA A 145 11.02 0.93 3.94
N MET A 146 11.09 2.10 4.58
CA MET A 146 9.93 2.98 4.75
C MET A 146 9.41 3.51 3.41
N PHE A 147 10.30 3.73 2.44
CA PHE A 147 9.90 4.12 1.09
C PHE A 147 9.22 2.96 0.36
N ILE A 148 9.77 1.75 0.45
CA ILE A 148 9.17 0.54 -0.14
C ILE A 148 7.76 0.35 0.42
N ILE A 149 7.61 0.26 1.75
CA ILE A 149 6.31 0.04 2.39
C ILE A 149 5.27 1.07 1.95
N ARG A 150 5.66 2.35 1.82
CA ARG A 150 4.72 3.44 1.53
C ARG A 150 4.29 3.54 0.07
N TYR A 151 5.07 3.00 -0.86
CA TYR A 151 4.87 3.25 -2.29
C TYR A 151 4.97 1.99 -3.15
N HIS A 152 4.96 0.80 -2.56
CA HIS A 152 5.10 -0.45 -3.31
C HIS A 152 3.86 -0.76 -4.17
N SER A 153 2.71 -0.18 -3.86
CA SER A 153 1.51 -0.28 -4.70
C SER A 153 1.37 0.89 -5.69
N PHE A 154 2.34 1.80 -5.80
CA PHE A 154 2.29 2.90 -6.77
C PHE A 154 2.97 2.51 -8.10
N TYR A 155 2.25 1.72 -8.92
CA TYR A 155 2.71 1.16 -10.20
C TYR A 155 2.79 2.17 -11.37
#